data_AF-A0A7X8FXF6-F1
#
_entry.id   AF-A0A7X8FXF6-F1
#
_cell.length_a   1.000
_cell.length_b   1.000
_cell.length_c   1.000
_cell.angle_alpha   90.00
_cell.angle_beta   90.00
_cell.angle_gamma   90.00
#
_symmetry.space_group_name_H-M   'P 1'
#
loop_
_entity.id
_entity.type
_entity.pdbx_description
1 polymer ?
#
loop_
_entity_poly.entity_id
_entity_poly.type
_entity_poly.pdbx_seq_one_letter_code
_entity_poly.pdbx_strand_id
1 'polypeptide(L)'
;MPIGKIRNGKLIITVLYATLPDRRSQLKTTAPLSDNLPSPGKLAAEFDTLILSASGWRKIFTGSGDEEDRNSAIGGANTVIAALMADTFASFILDNPEFGRDVLIGRDTRPTGAPIADIFCRVLIARGLSVLYAGIAAAPEIMAFARTTGPFAYISASHNPIGHNGVKFGSRDGGVFDRDRAAVLAEAFRARMNSGDPVQKAATLLSACDPAALASVYEREQTVKKSALAAYEVFSR
;
A
#
# COMPACT_ATOMS: atom_id res chain seq x y z
N MET A 1 7.97 28.04 -10.36
CA MET A 1 6.95 28.63 -11.25
C MET A 1 7.36 28.38 -12.69
N PRO A 2 6.48 27.93 -13.60
CA PRO A 2 6.85 27.78 -15.00
C PRO A 2 7.15 29.15 -15.61
N ILE A 3 8.28 29.27 -16.32
CA ILE A 3 8.67 30.48 -17.03
C ILE A 3 8.25 30.31 -18.49
N GLY A 4 7.20 31.02 -18.91
CA GLY A 4 6.78 31.06 -20.31
C GLY A 4 7.61 32.08 -21.11
N LYS A 5 8.07 31.71 -22.31
CA LYS A 5 8.56 32.67 -23.32
C LYS A 5 7.65 32.60 -24.54
N ILE A 6 7.30 33.76 -25.08
CA ILE A 6 6.51 33.88 -26.30
C ILE A 6 7.48 33.90 -27.50
N ARG A 7 7.25 33.05 -28.50
CA ARG A 7 7.98 33.06 -29.78
C ARG A 7 6.95 32.85 -30.90
N ASN A 8 6.94 33.73 -31.90
CA ASN A 8 6.01 33.71 -33.05
C ASN A 8 4.52 33.63 -32.66
N GLY A 9 4.07 34.38 -31.65
CA GLY A 9 2.65 34.49 -31.30
C GLY A 9 2.02 33.24 -30.66
N LYS A 10 2.80 32.18 -30.39
CA LYS A 10 2.35 31.00 -29.62
C LYS A 10 3.01 30.96 -28.25
N LEU A 11 2.20 30.75 -27.21
CA LEU A 11 2.69 30.46 -25.87
C LEU A 11 3.23 29.03 -25.86
N ILE A 12 4.55 28.88 -25.73
CA ILE A 12 5.20 27.58 -25.55
C ILE A 12 5.40 27.39 -24.05
N ILE A 13 4.58 26.53 -23.44
CA ILE A 13 4.76 26.10 -22.05
C ILE A 13 5.76 24.94 -22.08
N THR A 14 7.03 25.22 -21.79
CA THR A 14 8.01 24.16 -21.54
C THR A 14 7.80 23.65 -20.12
N VAL A 15 7.10 22.54 -19.98
CA VAL A 15 7.06 21.79 -18.72
C VAL A 15 8.42 21.11 -18.58
N LEU A 16 9.30 21.69 -17.76
CA LEU A 16 10.49 21.00 -17.28
C LEU A 16 10.00 19.87 -16.37
N TYR A 17 9.84 18.67 -16.93
CA TYR A 17 9.83 17.47 -16.11
C TYR A 17 11.23 17.36 -15.52
N ALA A 18 11.37 17.76 -14.25
CA ALA A 18 12.48 17.26 -13.46
C ALA A 18 12.41 15.73 -13.60
N THR A 19 13.47 15.13 -14.16
CA THR A 19 13.62 13.69 -14.14
C THR A 19 13.53 13.27 -12.68
N LEU A 20 12.38 12.70 -12.30
CA LEU A 20 12.22 12.12 -10.98
C LEU A 20 13.36 11.12 -10.81
N PRO A 21 14.09 11.13 -9.68
CA PRO A 21 15.19 10.21 -9.45
C PRO A 21 14.72 8.78 -9.72
N ASP A 22 15.58 7.98 -10.35
CA ASP A 22 15.30 6.58 -10.66
C ASP A 22 14.77 5.88 -9.40
N ARG A 23 13.52 5.44 -9.42
CA ARG A 23 12.88 4.81 -8.25
C ARG A 23 13.54 3.48 -7.88
N ARG A 24 14.36 2.89 -8.76
CA ARG A 24 15.26 1.78 -8.40
C ARG A 24 16.25 2.16 -7.30
N SER A 25 16.70 3.42 -7.24
CA SER A 25 17.63 3.90 -6.20
C SER A 25 16.99 4.07 -4.82
N GLN A 26 15.66 3.92 -4.69
CA GLN A 26 14.92 4.04 -3.44
C GLN A 26 14.51 2.69 -2.83
N LEU A 27 14.74 1.58 -3.55
CA LEU A 27 14.54 0.25 -3.00
C LEU A 27 15.57 0.01 -1.91
N LYS A 28 15.13 0.06 -0.65
CA LYS A 28 15.95 -0.44 0.45
C LYS A 28 16.13 -1.93 0.22
N THR A 29 17.37 -2.34 -0.03
CA THR A 29 17.74 -3.75 -0.20
C THR A 29 17.54 -4.53 1.10
N THR A 30 17.60 -3.84 2.24
CA THR A 30 17.30 -4.41 3.56
C THR A 30 15.79 -4.51 3.80
N ALA A 31 15.35 -5.66 4.30
CA ALA A 31 13.97 -5.86 4.71
C ALA A 31 13.59 -4.89 5.86
N PRO A 32 12.39 -4.29 5.83
CA PRO A 32 11.89 -3.55 6.99
C PRO A 32 11.90 -4.47 8.22
N LEU A 33 12.31 -3.96 9.40
CA LEU A 33 12.48 -4.67 10.69
C LEU A 33 13.79 -5.45 10.93
N SER A 34 14.80 -5.39 10.04
CA SER A 34 16.04 -6.18 10.21
C SER A 34 16.80 -5.94 11.53
N ASP A 35 16.82 -4.70 12.04
CA ASP A 35 17.79 -4.32 13.08
C ASP A 35 17.16 -3.78 14.37
N ASN A 36 15.84 -3.60 14.43
CA ASN A 36 15.15 -3.04 15.59
C ASN A 36 13.68 -3.50 15.65
N LEU A 37 13.44 -4.57 16.39
CA LEU A 37 12.10 -5.09 16.66
C LEU A 37 11.41 -4.27 17.76
N PRO A 38 10.12 -3.91 17.60
CA PRO A 38 9.38 -3.22 18.66
C PRO A 38 9.14 -4.15 19.86
N SER A 39 9.12 -3.59 21.07
CA SER A 39 8.67 -4.34 22.24
C SER A 39 7.17 -4.69 22.13
N PRO A 40 6.71 -5.79 22.75
CA PRO A 40 5.29 -6.14 22.77
C PRO A 40 4.39 -5.01 23.29
N GLY A 41 4.83 -4.29 24.32
CA GLY A 41 4.09 -3.15 24.87
C GLY A 41 3.96 -1.98 23.88
N LYS A 42 5.02 -1.66 23.12
CA LYS A 42 4.95 -0.62 22.08
C LYS A 42 4.07 -1.05 20.91
N LEU A 43 4.11 -2.32 20.52
CA LEU A 43 3.22 -2.85 19.50
C LEU A 43 1.74 -2.77 19.92
N ALA A 44 1.43 -3.19 21.14
CA ALA A 44 0.07 -3.11 21.69
C ALA A 44 -0.44 -1.67 21.72
N ALA A 45 0.36 -0.74 22.22
CA ALA A 45 -0.01 0.68 22.27
C ALA A 45 -0.29 1.28 20.89
N GLU A 46 0.50 0.93 19.86
CA GLU A 46 0.20 1.37 18.49
C GLU A 46 -1.06 0.70 17.94
N PHE A 47 -1.25 -0.60 18.22
CA PHE A 47 -2.40 -1.35 17.75
C PHE A 47 -3.72 -0.83 18.33
N ASP A 48 -3.75 -0.42 19.60
CA ASP A 48 -4.94 0.13 20.25
C ASP A 48 -5.47 1.42 19.58
N THR A 49 -4.61 2.15 18.88
CA THR A 49 -5.00 3.36 18.13
C THR A 49 -5.58 3.06 16.75
N LEU A 50 -5.55 1.80 16.31
CA LEU A 50 -6.01 1.41 14.98
C LEU A 50 -7.53 1.27 14.89
N ILE A 51 -8.13 2.05 14.00
CA ILE A 51 -9.55 1.94 13.69
C ILE A 51 -9.73 0.87 12.62
N LEU A 52 -10.48 -0.20 12.94
CA LEU A 52 -10.86 -1.26 12.01
C LEU A 52 -12.32 -1.07 11.58
N SER A 53 -12.53 -0.60 10.34
CA SER A 53 -13.87 -0.38 9.78
C SER A 53 -14.01 -0.91 8.35
N ALA A 54 -15.24 -1.07 7.87
CA ALA A 54 -15.52 -1.42 6.47
C ALA A 54 -15.01 -0.34 5.49
N SER A 55 -14.95 0.92 5.92
CA SER A 55 -14.40 2.03 5.12
C SER A 55 -12.86 2.05 5.10
N GLY A 56 -12.22 1.03 5.64
CA GLY A 56 -10.77 0.86 5.73
C GLY A 56 -10.24 0.87 7.15
N TRP A 57 -9.00 0.41 7.27
CA TRP A 57 -8.25 0.35 8.51
C TRP A 57 -7.30 1.53 8.60
N ARG A 58 -7.41 2.38 9.61
CA ARG A 58 -6.72 3.69 9.63
C ARG A 58 -6.17 4.03 11.01
N LYS A 59 -5.02 4.69 11.04
CA LYS A 59 -4.39 5.30 12.22
C LYS A 59 -3.41 6.39 11.78
N ILE A 60 -2.79 7.06 12.74
CA ILE A 60 -1.57 7.85 12.51
C ILE A 60 -0.40 6.89 12.35
N PHE A 61 0.26 6.92 11.20
CA PHE A 61 1.35 5.99 10.88
C PHE A 61 2.73 6.60 11.12
N THR A 62 2.83 7.92 11.33
CA THR A 62 4.08 8.61 11.61
C THR A 62 4.61 8.19 12.98
N GLY A 63 5.94 8.14 13.12
CA GLY A 63 6.57 7.75 14.40
C GLY A 63 6.33 8.73 15.56
N SER A 64 5.94 9.97 15.26
CA SER A 64 5.64 11.02 16.25
C SER A 64 4.26 10.84 16.91
N GLY A 65 3.31 10.19 16.23
CA GLY A 65 1.91 10.15 16.64
C GLY A 65 1.15 11.46 16.39
N ASP A 66 1.75 12.44 15.72
CA ASP A 66 1.11 13.70 15.34
C ASP A 66 0.35 13.54 14.00
N GLU A 67 -0.91 13.96 14.00
CA GLU A 67 -1.80 13.85 12.85
C GLU A 67 -1.44 14.79 11.70
N GLU A 68 -0.64 15.83 11.95
CA GLU A 68 -0.15 16.78 10.94
C GLU A 68 1.31 16.51 10.52
N ASP A 69 1.92 15.44 11.04
CA ASP A 69 3.31 15.09 10.70
C ASP A 69 3.43 14.67 9.23
N ARG A 70 4.39 15.28 8.54
CA ARG A 70 4.69 15.09 7.12
C ARG A 70 5.84 14.11 6.88
N ASN A 71 6.41 13.54 7.94
CA ASN A 71 7.46 12.53 7.86
C ASN A 71 6.93 11.22 7.26
N SER A 72 7.80 10.51 6.55
CA SER A 72 7.47 9.22 5.92
C SER A 72 7.80 8.01 6.80
N ALA A 73 8.61 8.17 7.84
CA ALA A 73 9.05 7.07 8.69
C ALA A 73 7.92 6.58 9.60
N ILE A 74 7.63 5.27 9.55
CA ILE A 74 6.52 4.67 10.32
C ILE A 74 6.96 3.97 11.62
N GLY A 75 8.23 3.62 11.76
CA GLY A 75 8.75 2.91 12.94
C GLY A 75 8.40 1.41 12.97
N GLY A 76 9.00 0.68 13.92
CA GLY A 76 8.92 -0.78 13.98
C GLY A 76 7.52 -1.32 14.24
N ALA A 77 6.80 -0.78 15.23
CA ALA A 77 5.46 -1.24 15.58
C ALA A 77 4.45 -1.07 14.43
N ASN A 78 4.44 0.08 13.75
CA ASN A 78 3.60 0.28 12.57
C ASN A 78 4.02 -0.59 11.37
N THR A 79 5.30 -0.93 11.27
CA THR A 79 5.80 -1.87 10.26
C THR A 79 5.22 -3.27 10.50
N VAL A 80 5.22 -3.75 11.76
CA VAL A 80 4.58 -5.03 12.14
C VAL A 80 3.08 -5.01 11.84
N ILE A 81 2.38 -3.93 12.23
CA ILE A 81 0.95 -3.76 11.95
C ILE A 81 0.69 -3.85 10.44
N ALA A 82 1.39 -3.07 9.62
CA ALA A 82 1.22 -3.10 8.16
C ALA A 82 1.54 -4.47 7.55
N ALA A 83 2.57 -5.17 8.04
CA ALA A 83 2.91 -6.50 7.57
C ALA A 83 1.81 -7.53 7.88
N LEU A 84 1.24 -7.49 9.08
CA LEU A 84 0.16 -8.40 9.47
C LEU A 84 -1.18 -8.03 8.81
N MET A 85 -1.40 -6.76 8.46
CA MET A 85 -2.52 -6.37 7.59
C MET A 85 -2.39 -7.03 6.21
N ALA A 86 -1.20 -6.95 5.61
CA ALA A 86 -0.92 -7.57 4.31
C ALA A 86 -1.03 -9.11 4.37
N ASP A 87 -0.53 -9.74 5.44
CA ASP A 87 -0.64 -11.21 5.63
C ASP A 87 -2.09 -11.67 5.79
N THR A 88 -2.91 -10.87 6.49
CA THR A 88 -4.34 -11.13 6.64
C THR A 88 -5.03 -11.10 5.28
N PHE A 89 -4.76 -10.07 4.48
CA PHE A 89 -5.31 -9.96 3.14
C PHE A 89 -4.82 -11.09 2.22
N ALA A 90 -3.51 -11.39 2.26
CA ALA A 90 -2.93 -12.49 1.50
C ALA A 90 -3.62 -13.81 1.81
N SER A 91 -3.82 -14.13 3.10
CA SER A 91 -4.47 -15.36 3.52
C SER A 91 -5.93 -15.40 3.05
N PHE A 92 -6.66 -14.29 3.17
CA PHE A 92 -8.02 -14.20 2.65
C PHE A 92 -8.08 -14.48 1.14
N ILE A 93 -7.18 -13.91 0.33
CA ILE A 93 -7.12 -14.20 -1.11
C ILE A 93 -6.70 -15.65 -1.39
N LEU A 94 -5.80 -16.21 -0.59
CA LEU A 94 -5.38 -17.60 -0.76
C LEU A 94 -6.51 -18.60 -0.51
N ASP A 95 -7.35 -18.32 0.49
CA ASP A 95 -8.51 -19.14 0.88
C ASP A 95 -9.71 -18.96 -0.06
N ASN A 96 -9.72 -17.91 -0.89
CA ASN A 96 -10.81 -17.56 -1.82
C ASN A 96 -10.25 -17.45 -3.26
N PRO A 97 -10.00 -18.59 -3.94
CA PRO A 97 -9.28 -18.62 -5.22
C PRO A 97 -10.01 -17.90 -6.37
N GLU A 98 -11.30 -17.60 -6.25
CA GLU A 98 -12.08 -16.85 -7.24
C GLU A 98 -11.58 -15.41 -7.45
N PHE A 99 -10.84 -14.86 -6.49
CA PHE A 99 -10.16 -13.57 -6.62
C PHE A 99 -8.92 -13.63 -7.53
N GLY A 100 -8.38 -14.83 -7.78
CA GLY A 100 -7.12 -15.01 -8.52
C GLY A 100 -5.88 -14.79 -7.65
N ARG A 101 -4.73 -14.62 -8.30
CA ARG A 101 -3.42 -14.49 -7.63
C ARG A 101 -2.71 -13.16 -7.88
N ASP A 102 -3.23 -12.33 -8.79
CA ASP A 102 -2.69 -11.00 -9.09
C ASP A 102 -3.36 -9.96 -8.19
N VAL A 103 -2.58 -9.39 -7.26
CA VAL A 103 -3.06 -8.40 -6.31
C VAL A 103 -2.60 -7.00 -6.72
N LEU A 104 -3.55 -6.08 -6.87
CA LEU A 104 -3.26 -4.69 -7.17
C LEU A 104 -2.92 -3.90 -5.90
N ILE A 105 -1.84 -3.12 -5.96
CA ILE A 105 -1.48 -2.18 -4.90
C ILE A 105 -1.43 -0.78 -5.49
N GLY A 106 -2.10 0.16 -4.83
CA GLY A 106 -2.00 1.58 -5.15
C GLY A 106 -2.12 2.41 -3.89
N ARG A 107 -1.61 3.63 -3.96
CA ARG A 107 -1.63 4.56 -2.83
C ARG A 107 -2.02 5.96 -3.27
N ASP A 108 -2.39 6.79 -2.31
CA ASP A 108 -2.41 8.24 -2.53
C ASP A 108 -1.02 8.87 -2.27
N THR A 109 -0.99 10.19 -2.14
CA THR A 109 0.21 11.01 -1.99
C THR A 109 0.74 11.12 -0.55
N ARG A 110 0.14 10.45 0.43
CA ARG A 110 0.54 10.56 1.84
C ARG A 110 1.98 10.10 2.07
N PRO A 111 2.76 10.79 2.93
CA PRO A 111 4.19 10.51 3.14
C PRO A 111 4.47 9.07 3.56
N THR A 112 3.65 8.52 4.45
CA THR A 112 3.77 7.14 4.97
C THR A 112 3.24 6.09 3.99
N GLY A 113 2.64 6.48 2.86
CA GLY A 113 2.03 5.53 1.91
C GLY A 113 3.06 4.68 1.17
N ALA A 114 4.23 5.24 0.84
CA ALA A 114 5.30 4.50 0.17
C ALA A 114 5.86 3.33 1.00
N PRO A 115 6.26 3.51 2.28
CA PRO A 115 6.72 2.40 3.09
C PRO A 115 5.62 1.36 3.38
N ILE A 116 4.36 1.77 3.56
CA ILE A 116 3.24 0.81 3.71
C ILE A 116 3.07 -0.02 2.43
N ALA A 117 3.17 0.60 1.25
CA ALA A 117 3.07 -0.12 -0.02
C ALA A 117 4.21 -1.13 -0.23
N ASP A 118 5.45 -0.77 0.11
CA ASP A 118 6.61 -1.68 0.06
C ASP A 118 6.41 -2.90 0.96
N ILE A 119 5.94 -2.69 2.20
CA ILE A 119 5.60 -3.77 3.14
C ILE A 119 4.54 -4.70 2.55
N PHE A 120 3.48 -4.15 1.97
CA PHE A 120 2.44 -4.93 1.30
C PHE A 120 3.00 -5.76 0.15
N CYS A 121 3.79 -5.15 -0.74
CA CYS A 121 4.44 -5.87 -1.84
C CYS A 121 5.27 -7.05 -1.32
N ARG A 122 6.13 -6.82 -0.32
CA ARG A 122 7.00 -7.85 0.26
C ARG A 122 6.23 -9.01 0.86
N VAL A 123 5.24 -8.72 1.68
CA VAL A 123 4.44 -9.76 2.34
C VAL A 123 3.63 -10.55 1.32
N LEU A 124 3.00 -9.89 0.34
CA LEU A 124 2.23 -10.58 -0.71
C LEU A 124 3.12 -11.50 -1.55
N ILE A 125 4.32 -11.05 -1.93
CA ILE A 125 5.32 -11.87 -2.63
C ILE A 125 5.75 -13.06 -1.76
N ALA A 126 6.07 -12.84 -0.49
CA ALA A 126 6.45 -13.90 0.44
C ALA A 126 5.33 -14.94 0.67
N ARG A 127 4.07 -14.55 0.45
CA ARG A 127 2.90 -15.43 0.50
C ARG A 127 2.60 -16.11 -0.85
N GLY A 128 3.43 -15.89 -1.87
CA GLY A 128 3.30 -16.53 -3.19
C GLY A 128 2.28 -15.85 -4.11
N LEU A 129 1.87 -14.61 -3.82
CA LEU A 129 0.97 -13.83 -4.68
C LEU A 129 1.77 -12.96 -5.65
N SER A 130 1.21 -12.77 -6.84
CA SER A 130 1.73 -11.82 -7.83
C SER A 130 1.28 -10.41 -7.46
N VAL A 131 2.18 -9.44 -7.56
CA VAL A 131 1.87 -8.04 -7.21
C VAL A 131 1.95 -7.15 -8.45
N LEU A 132 0.94 -6.28 -8.59
CA LEU A 132 0.88 -5.23 -9.59
C LEU A 132 0.77 -3.89 -8.88
N TYR A 133 1.90 -3.18 -8.78
CA TYR A 133 1.97 -1.91 -8.07
C TYR A 133 1.77 -0.74 -9.04
N ALA A 134 0.68 0.00 -8.86
CA ALA A 134 0.31 1.15 -9.68
C ALA A 134 0.93 2.47 -9.18
N GLY A 135 1.69 2.45 -8.09
CA GLY A 135 2.23 3.68 -7.49
C GLY A 135 1.13 4.58 -6.94
N ILE A 136 1.23 5.88 -7.25
CA ILE A 136 0.17 6.85 -6.91
C ILE A 136 -0.99 6.65 -7.87
N ALA A 137 -2.17 6.34 -7.34
CA ALA A 137 -3.41 6.20 -8.10
C ALA A 137 -4.58 6.84 -7.36
N ALA A 138 -5.53 7.38 -8.12
CA ALA A 138 -6.80 7.78 -7.53
C ALA A 138 -7.62 6.54 -7.13
N ALA A 139 -8.46 6.64 -6.11
CA ALA A 139 -9.35 5.53 -5.72
C ALA A 139 -10.17 4.97 -6.91
N PRO A 140 -10.88 5.78 -7.73
CA PRO A 140 -11.62 5.23 -8.85
C PRO A 140 -10.72 4.61 -9.94
N GLU A 141 -9.45 5.02 -10.03
CA GLU A 141 -8.50 4.47 -10.99
C GLU A 141 -8.14 3.02 -10.66
N ILE A 142 -7.72 2.75 -9.42
CA ILE A 142 -7.41 1.38 -9.00
C ILE A 142 -8.66 0.49 -8.98
N MET A 143 -9.82 1.05 -8.62
CA MET A 143 -11.10 0.33 -8.64
C MET A 143 -11.49 -0.08 -10.05
N ALA A 144 -11.33 0.80 -11.04
CA ALA A 144 -11.56 0.46 -12.44
C ALA A 144 -10.58 -0.62 -12.92
N PHE A 145 -9.29 -0.50 -12.57
CA PHE A 145 -8.28 -1.47 -12.97
C PHE A 145 -8.45 -2.84 -12.32
N ALA A 146 -8.99 -2.91 -11.10
CA ALA A 146 -9.31 -4.17 -10.43
C ALA A 146 -10.28 -5.04 -11.23
N ARG A 147 -11.22 -4.42 -11.97
CA ARG A 147 -12.23 -5.10 -12.81
C ARG A 147 -11.63 -6.00 -13.88
N THR A 148 -10.42 -5.68 -14.33
CA THR A 148 -9.72 -6.43 -15.39
C THR A 148 -8.59 -7.30 -14.88
N THR A 149 -8.35 -7.32 -13.56
CA THR A 149 -7.10 -7.84 -13.01
C THR A 149 -7.32 -8.74 -11.80
N GLY A 150 -7.76 -8.19 -10.68
CA GLY A 150 -7.80 -8.93 -9.42
C GLY A 150 -8.17 -8.05 -8.22
N PRO A 151 -8.11 -8.62 -6.99
CA PRO A 151 -8.38 -7.88 -5.77
C PRO A 151 -7.32 -6.79 -5.55
N PHE A 152 -7.65 -5.80 -4.73
CA PHE A 152 -6.77 -4.67 -4.51
C PHE A 152 -6.64 -4.27 -3.04
N ALA A 153 -5.49 -3.69 -2.69
CA ALA A 153 -5.31 -2.90 -1.49
C ALA A 153 -5.00 -1.45 -1.86
N TYR A 154 -5.85 -0.52 -1.43
CA TYR A 154 -5.68 0.91 -1.65
C TYR A 154 -5.22 1.60 -0.38
N ILE A 155 -3.99 2.11 -0.40
CA ILE A 155 -3.31 2.71 0.75
C ILE A 155 -3.62 4.20 0.80
N SER A 156 -4.54 4.57 1.68
CA SER A 156 -5.04 5.92 1.81
C SER A 156 -5.91 6.07 3.07
N ALA A 157 -5.74 7.18 3.78
CA ALA A 157 -6.71 7.65 4.78
C ALA A 157 -7.70 8.70 4.21
N SER A 158 -7.83 8.81 2.89
CA SER A 158 -8.81 9.67 2.20
C SER A 158 -8.70 11.15 2.58
N HIS A 159 -9.58 11.66 3.44
CA HIS A 159 -9.63 13.06 3.87
C HIS A 159 -9.07 13.29 5.28
N ASN A 160 -8.61 12.25 5.97
CA ASN A 160 -7.98 12.41 7.28
C ASN A 160 -6.70 13.30 7.18
N PRO A 161 -6.27 13.93 8.29
CA PRO A 161 -5.01 14.67 8.39
C PRO A 161 -3.78 13.93 7.81
N ILE A 162 -2.73 14.68 7.45
CA ILE A 162 -1.62 14.16 6.62
C ILE A 162 -0.81 13.04 7.27
N GLY A 163 -0.71 13.01 8.60
CA GLY A 163 -0.05 11.97 9.38
C GLY A 163 -0.86 10.66 9.46
N HIS A 164 -2.16 10.71 9.16
CA HIS A 164 -2.98 9.51 9.03
C HIS A 164 -2.70 8.74 7.75
N ASN A 165 -2.74 7.42 7.84
CA ASN A 165 -2.80 6.54 6.69
C ASN A 165 -3.61 5.28 7.00
N GLY A 166 -3.72 4.39 6.03
CA GLY A 166 -4.51 3.18 6.18
C GLY A 166 -4.66 2.41 4.90
N VAL A 167 -5.51 1.39 4.92
CA VAL A 167 -5.78 0.53 3.77
C VAL A 167 -7.27 0.25 3.62
N LYS A 168 -7.73 0.18 2.37
CA LYS A 168 -9.01 -0.39 1.98
C LYS A 168 -8.75 -1.61 1.11
N PHE A 169 -9.41 -2.72 1.41
CA PHE A 169 -9.37 -3.92 0.58
C PHE A 169 -10.57 -3.95 -0.34
N GLY A 170 -10.37 -4.45 -1.55
CA GLY A 170 -11.44 -4.58 -2.51
C GLY A 170 -11.29 -5.76 -3.43
N SER A 171 -12.39 -6.04 -4.11
CA SER A 171 -12.61 -7.19 -4.96
C SER A 171 -12.20 -6.91 -6.41
N ARG A 172 -12.14 -7.98 -7.20
CA ARG A 172 -11.92 -7.94 -8.65
C ARG A 172 -13.10 -7.38 -9.45
N ASP A 173 -14.20 -6.99 -8.80
CA ASP A 173 -15.29 -6.22 -9.41
C ASP A 173 -15.09 -4.70 -9.25
N GLY A 174 -13.98 -4.27 -8.64
CA GLY A 174 -13.69 -2.86 -8.36
C GLY A 174 -14.38 -2.31 -7.11
N GLY A 175 -15.25 -3.07 -6.46
CA GLY A 175 -15.87 -2.71 -5.20
C GLY A 175 -14.89 -2.84 -4.02
N VAL A 176 -14.98 -1.90 -3.07
CA VAL A 176 -14.39 -2.10 -1.74
C VAL A 176 -15.18 -3.20 -1.04
N PHE A 177 -14.50 -4.05 -0.26
CA PHE A 177 -15.16 -5.10 0.50
C PHE A 177 -16.27 -4.54 1.38
N ASP A 178 -17.42 -5.22 1.32
CA ASP A 178 -18.59 -4.94 2.13
C ASP A 178 -18.30 -5.13 3.64
N ARG A 179 -19.31 -4.82 4.47
CA ARG A 179 -19.23 -4.93 5.92
C ARG A 179 -18.84 -6.34 6.37
N ASP A 180 -19.41 -7.37 5.75
CA ASP A 180 -19.28 -8.74 6.22
C ASP A 180 -17.87 -9.27 5.92
N ARG A 181 -17.37 -9.05 4.70
CA ARG A 181 -15.98 -9.37 4.35
C ARG A 181 -14.99 -8.56 5.17
N ALA A 182 -15.23 -7.25 5.36
CA ALA A 182 -14.37 -6.42 6.18
C ALA A 182 -14.32 -6.90 7.65
N ALA A 183 -15.43 -7.40 8.19
CA ALA A 183 -15.49 -7.98 9.52
C ALA A 183 -14.67 -9.28 9.62
N VAL A 184 -14.77 -10.17 8.61
CA VAL A 184 -13.95 -11.40 8.53
C VAL A 184 -12.45 -11.07 8.54
N LEU A 185 -12.00 -10.11 7.71
CA LEU A 185 -10.59 -9.71 7.74
C LEU A 185 -10.21 -9.07 9.08
N ALA A 186 -11.06 -8.24 9.67
CA ALA A 186 -10.75 -7.57 10.94
C ALA A 186 -10.57 -8.58 12.07
N GLU A 187 -11.42 -9.62 12.13
CA GLU A 187 -11.30 -10.70 13.11
C GLU A 187 -10.02 -11.50 12.91
N ALA A 188 -9.75 -11.91 11.67
CA ALA A 188 -8.54 -12.63 11.32
C ALA A 188 -7.25 -11.81 11.61
N PHE A 189 -7.31 -10.49 11.44
CA PHE A 189 -6.21 -9.59 11.78
C PHE A 189 -6.02 -9.46 13.30
N ARG A 190 -7.09 -9.30 14.08
CA ARG A 190 -7.02 -9.28 15.56
C ARG A 190 -6.42 -10.56 16.11
N ALA A 191 -6.82 -11.72 15.58
CA ALA A 191 -6.28 -13.02 15.98
C ALA A 191 -4.76 -13.10 15.72
N ARG A 192 -4.26 -12.54 14.60
CA ARG A 192 -2.82 -12.47 14.31
C ARG A 192 -2.09 -11.52 15.26
N MET A 193 -2.65 -10.34 15.53
CA MET A 193 -2.07 -9.38 16.47
C MET A 193 -1.98 -9.93 17.90
N ASN A 194 -2.95 -10.76 18.30
CA ASN A 194 -3.01 -11.39 19.62
C ASN A 194 -2.35 -12.79 19.66
N SER A 195 -1.65 -13.20 18.59
CA SER A 195 -0.90 -14.46 18.58
C SER A 195 0.32 -14.39 19.51
N GLY A 196 0.96 -15.53 19.78
CA GLY A 196 2.09 -15.59 20.71
C GLY A 196 3.33 -14.81 20.26
N ASP A 197 3.49 -14.53 18.95
CA ASP A 197 4.66 -13.83 18.42
C ASP A 197 4.37 -13.07 17.09
N PRO A 198 3.56 -11.99 17.13
CA PRO A 198 3.23 -11.20 15.96
C PRO A 198 4.45 -10.50 15.34
N VAL A 199 5.44 -10.15 16.19
CA VAL A 199 6.66 -9.44 15.77
C VAL A 199 7.54 -10.36 14.94
N GLN A 200 7.83 -11.57 15.43
CA GLN A 200 8.63 -12.53 14.67
C GLN A 200 7.92 -13.01 13.41
N LYS A 201 6.59 -13.17 13.46
CA LYS A 201 5.79 -13.49 12.27
C LYS A 201 5.97 -12.44 11.18
N ALA A 202 5.83 -11.16 11.53
CA ALA A 202 6.03 -10.06 10.58
C ALA A 202 7.47 -10.01 10.04
N ALA A 203 8.48 -10.13 10.91
CA ALA A 203 9.88 -10.14 10.51
C ALA A 203 10.18 -11.29 9.53
N THR A 204 9.69 -12.49 9.83
CA THR A 204 9.85 -13.67 8.96
C THR A 204 9.26 -13.45 7.57
N LEU A 205 8.04 -12.90 7.48
CA LEU A 205 7.39 -12.61 6.21
C LEU A 205 8.16 -11.58 5.38
N LEU A 206 8.66 -10.52 6.03
CA LEU A 206 9.40 -9.46 5.34
C LEU A 206 10.76 -9.94 4.83
N SER A 207 11.45 -10.78 5.60
CA SER A 207 12.72 -11.40 5.20
C SER A 207 12.56 -12.50 4.15
N ALA A 208 11.39 -13.16 4.08
CA ALA A 208 11.11 -14.21 3.10
C ALA A 208 10.76 -13.67 1.69
N CYS A 209 10.63 -12.36 1.52
CA CYS A 209 10.38 -11.76 0.21
C CYS A 209 11.56 -12.00 -0.74
N ASP A 210 11.31 -12.58 -1.91
CA ASP A 210 12.29 -12.68 -2.99
C ASP A 210 12.67 -11.27 -3.50
N PRO A 211 13.95 -10.85 -3.37
CA PRO A 211 14.40 -9.54 -3.84
C PRO A 211 14.25 -9.34 -5.35
N ALA A 212 14.39 -10.40 -6.16
CA ALA A 212 14.26 -10.31 -7.62
C ALA A 212 12.80 -10.09 -8.03
N ALA A 213 11.87 -10.82 -7.40
CA ALA A 213 10.44 -10.59 -7.58
C ALA A 213 10.04 -9.17 -7.17
N LEU A 214 10.54 -8.68 -6.03
CA LEU A 214 10.27 -7.30 -5.58
C LEU A 214 10.81 -6.28 -6.58
N ALA A 215 12.04 -6.43 -7.05
CA ALA A 215 12.63 -5.55 -8.06
C ALA A 215 11.75 -5.51 -9.33
N SER A 216 11.29 -6.67 -9.81
CA SER A 216 10.40 -6.76 -10.97
C SER A 216 9.07 -6.02 -10.80
N VAL A 217 8.51 -5.99 -9.57
CA VAL A 217 7.29 -5.20 -9.28
C VAL A 217 7.54 -3.71 -9.51
N TYR A 218 8.66 -3.17 -9.01
CA TYR A 218 8.98 -1.75 -9.17
C TYR A 218 9.40 -1.39 -10.60
N GLU A 219 10.08 -2.29 -11.32
CA GLU A 219 10.41 -2.08 -12.73
C GLU A 219 9.16 -1.96 -13.61
N ARG A 220 8.10 -2.69 -13.27
CA ARG A 220 6.83 -2.66 -14.00
C ARG A 220 5.90 -1.52 -13.57
N GLU A 221 6.23 -0.75 -12.51
CA GLU A 221 5.32 0.25 -11.92
C GLU A 221 4.76 1.24 -12.95
N GLN A 222 5.60 1.77 -13.84
CA GLN A 222 5.18 2.73 -14.87
C GLN A 222 4.22 2.11 -15.90
N THR A 223 4.45 0.85 -16.27
CA THR A 223 3.57 0.12 -17.19
C THR A 223 2.24 -0.22 -16.53
N VAL A 224 2.26 -0.64 -15.26
CA VAL A 224 1.06 -0.90 -14.46
C VAL A 224 0.26 0.39 -14.28
N LYS A 225 0.90 1.52 -13.97
CA LYS A 225 0.26 2.84 -13.86
C LYS A 225 -0.46 3.24 -15.14
N LYS A 226 0.19 3.09 -16.31
CA LYS A 226 -0.45 3.37 -17.61
C LYS A 226 -1.68 2.49 -17.86
N SER A 227 -1.58 1.21 -17.48
CA SER A 227 -2.69 0.26 -17.61
C SER A 227 -3.87 0.63 -16.70
N ALA A 228 -3.58 1.05 -15.46
CA ALA A 228 -4.60 1.51 -14.53
C ALA A 228 -5.34 2.76 -15.03
N LEU A 229 -4.60 3.74 -15.58
CA LEU A 229 -5.20 4.93 -16.17
C LEU A 229 -6.06 4.60 -17.39
N ALA A 230 -5.59 3.73 -18.29
CA ALA A 230 -6.36 3.30 -19.45
C ALA A 230 -7.66 2.57 -19.06
N ALA A 231 -7.59 1.68 -18.05
CA ALA A 231 -8.79 1.03 -17.52
C ALA A 231 -9.80 2.03 -16.96
N TYR A 232 -9.33 3.06 -16.26
CA TYR A 232 -10.18 4.14 -15.76
C TYR A 232 -10.82 4.98 -16.88
N GLU A 233 -10.07 5.31 -17.94
CA GLU A 233 -10.59 6.03 -19.10
C GLU A 233 -11.68 5.24 -19.85
N VAL A 234 -11.58 3.91 -19.87
CA VAL A 234 -12.62 3.05 -20.45
C VAL A 234 -13.85 2.98 -19.54
N PHE A 235 -13.64 2.83 -18.23
CA PHE A 235 -14.73 2.73 -17.25
C PHE A 235 -15.56 4.01 -17.11
N SER A 236 -14.98 5.17 -17.39
CA SER A 236 -15.62 6.48 -17.23
C SER A 236 -16.39 6.98 -18.46
N ARG A 237 -16.42 6.20 -19.54
CA ARG A 237 -17.19 6.47 -20.76
C ARG A 237 -18.53 5.74 -20.75
#